data_AF-A0A7S1YBH7-F1
#
_entry.id   AF-A0A7S1YBH7-F1
#
_cell.length_a   1.000
_cell.length_b   1.000
_cell.length_c   1.000
_cell.angle_alpha   90.00
_cell.angle_beta   90.00
_cell.angle_gamma   90.00
#
_symmetry.space_group_name_H-M   'P 1'
#
loop_
_entity.id
_entity.type
_entity.pdbx_description
1 polymer ?
#
loop_
_entity_poly.entity_id
_entity_poly.type
_entity_poly.pdbx_seq_one_letter_code
_entity_poly.pdbx_strand_id
1 'polypeptide(L)'
;GYFVVKGVEKVILIQEQLSKNRVILEEDSSGCISASITSSTYERKSKAYILIKHGRVYMKNNTLGEDIPIAIIFKAMGVESDQEMVQLVGSEPYVVDALALSLEEPVRQGIHTQLQ
;
A
#
# COMPACT_ATOMS: atom_id res chain seq x y z
N GLY A 1 -1.36 14.45 35.17
CA GLY A 1 -1.37 13.69 36.43
C GLY A 1 -0.18 12.75 36.46
N TYR A 2 0.18 12.22 37.63
CA TYR A 2 1.26 11.25 37.81
C TYR A 2 0.72 9.97 38.47
N PHE A 3 1.46 8.88 38.34
CA PHE A 3 1.19 7.59 38.97
C PHE A 3 2.24 7.34 40.06
N VAL A 4 1.85 6.78 41.21
CA VAL A 4 2.82 6.30 42.21
C VAL A 4 3.05 4.82 41.98
N VAL A 5 4.27 4.45 41.58
CA VAL A 5 4.65 3.05 41.34
C VAL A 5 5.82 2.71 42.24
N LYS A 6 5.62 1.81 43.22
CA LYS A 6 6.65 1.44 44.22
C LYS A 6 7.24 2.64 44.99
N GLY A 7 6.40 3.58 45.39
CA GLY A 7 6.81 4.74 46.18
C GLY A 7 7.51 5.86 45.39
N VAL A 8 7.60 5.75 44.06
CA VAL A 8 8.09 6.83 43.20
C VAL A 8 7.00 7.35 42.27
N GLU A 9 6.93 8.67 42.13
CA GLU A 9 6.04 9.35 41.21
C GLU A 9 6.57 9.21 39.77
N LYS A 10 5.72 8.76 38.86
CA LYS A 10 6.00 8.61 37.44
C LYS A 10 4.97 9.33 36.61
N VAL A 11 5.44 10.10 35.63
CA VAL A 11 4.59 10.82 34.68
C VAL A 11 4.65 10.11 33.34
N ILE A 12 3.49 9.86 32.74
CA ILE A 12 3.41 9.42 31.34
C ILE A 12 3.33 10.68 30.48
N LEU A 13 4.34 10.91 29.66
CA LEU A 13 4.34 11.99 28.69
C LEU A 13 3.37 11.66 27.54
N ILE A 14 2.68 12.68 27.05
CA ILE A 14 1.87 12.56 25.83
C ILE A 14 2.84 12.33 24.68
N GLN A 15 2.64 11.23 23.95
CA GLN A 15 3.37 10.95 22.73
C GLN A 15 2.55 11.37 21.52
N GLU A 16 3.20 12.04 20.58
CA GLU A 16 2.63 12.24 19.26
C GLU A 16 2.43 10.88 18.58
N GLN A 17 1.30 10.71 17.92
CA GLN A 17 0.96 9.50 17.19
C GLN A 17 0.81 9.84 15.71
N LEU A 18 1.30 8.94 14.85
CA LEU A 18 1.08 9.07 13.42
C LEU A 18 -0.42 9.05 13.10
N SER A 19 -0.81 9.88 12.14
CA SER A 19 -2.19 9.93 11.67
C SER A 19 -2.61 8.57 11.13
N LYS A 20 -3.61 7.96 11.77
CA LYS A 20 -4.25 6.73 11.29
C LYS A 20 -5.02 7.04 10.01
N ASN A 21 -5.11 6.07 9.10
CA ASN A 21 -5.92 6.14 7.87
C ASN A 21 -5.57 7.34 6.96
N ARG A 22 -4.31 7.80 7.01
CA ARG A 22 -3.78 8.85 6.11
C ARG A 22 -2.75 8.23 5.19
N VAL A 23 -2.83 8.54 3.89
CA VAL A 23 -1.78 8.21 2.92
C VAL A 23 -0.59 9.13 3.18
N ILE A 24 0.59 8.53 3.30
CA ILE A 24 1.86 9.22 3.52
C ILE A 24 2.74 8.89 2.34
N LEU A 25 3.29 9.92 1.70
CA LEU A 25 4.27 9.77 0.63
C LEU A 25 5.67 9.97 1.22
N GLU A 26 6.56 9.03 0.96
CA GLU A 26 7.92 9.02 1.46
C GLU A 26 8.86 8.75 0.28
N GLU A 27 9.92 9.55 0.17
CA GLU A 27 11.00 9.31 -0.78
C GLU A 27 12.13 8.59 -0.04
N ASP A 28 12.50 7.41 -0.52
CA ASP A 28 13.64 6.69 0.02
C ASP A 28 14.95 7.38 -0.39
N SER A 29 16.02 7.14 0.37
CA SER A 29 17.39 7.58 0.06
C SER A 29 17.87 7.23 -1.36
N SER A 30 17.27 6.22 -1.99
CA SER A 30 17.54 5.82 -3.38
C SER A 30 16.76 6.65 -4.43
N GLY A 31 15.97 7.64 -4.01
CA GLY A 31 15.09 8.44 -4.88
C GLY A 31 13.80 7.72 -5.28
N CYS A 32 13.50 6.57 -4.68
CA CYS A 32 12.26 5.84 -4.95
C CYS A 32 11.12 6.40 -4.11
N ILE A 33 10.06 6.85 -4.77
CA ILE A 33 8.83 7.29 -4.11
C ILE A 33 8.02 6.06 -3.68
N SER A 34 7.59 6.06 -2.43
CA SER A 34 6.72 5.06 -1.84
C SER A 34 5.51 5.73 -1.18
N ALA A 35 4.36 5.07 -1.26
CA ALA A 35 3.16 5.50 -0.56
C ALA A 35 2.83 4.48 0.54
N SER A 36 2.64 4.94 1.78
CA SER A 36 2.29 4.08 2.90
C SER A 36 0.97 4.52 3.53
N ILE A 37 0.17 3.54 3.94
CA ILE A 37 -1.07 3.78 4.68
C ILE A 37 -1.13 2.84 5.87
N THR A 38 -1.30 3.42 7.06
CA THR A 38 -1.52 2.66 8.30
C THR A 38 -3.02 2.68 8.60
N SER A 39 -3.71 1.62 8.14
CA SER A 39 -5.12 1.42 8.44
C SER A 39 -5.27 0.91 9.88
N SER A 40 -6.09 1.59 10.66
CA SER A 40 -6.39 1.20 12.05
C SER A 40 -7.90 1.20 12.23
N THR A 41 -8.48 0.01 12.30
CA THR A 41 -9.85 -0.19 12.77
C THR A 41 -9.85 -0.47 14.27
N TYR A 42 -11.04 -0.66 14.87
CA TYR A 42 -11.18 -0.99 16.29
C TYR A 42 -10.48 -2.31 16.64
N GLU A 43 -10.55 -3.30 15.76
CA GLU A 43 -10.04 -4.66 16.01
C GLU A 43 -8.63 -4.89 15.48
N ARG A 44 -8.23 -4.26 14.37
CA ARG A 44 -6.96 -4.58 13.71
C ARG A 44 -6.26 -3.34 13.17
N LYS A 45 -4.93 -3.34 13.31
CA LYS A 45 -4.04 -2.39 12.64
C LYS A 45 -3.28 -3.13 11.55
N SER A 46 -3.29 -2.57 10.35
CA SER A 46 -2.58 -3.11 9.19
C SER A 46 -1.89 -1.98 8.47
N LYS A 47 -0.66 -2.21 8.01
CA LYS A 47 0.08 -1.24 7.20
C LYS A 47 0.27 -1.80 5.80
N ALA A 48 -0.09 -1.00 4.81
CA ALA A 48 0.13 -1.29 3.40
C ALA A 48 1.08 -0.24 2.80
N TYR A 49 1.86 -0.69 1.83
CA TYR A 49 2.82 0.11 1.09
C TYR A 49 2.62 -0.13 -0.40
N ILE A 50 2.69 0.94 -1.18
CA ILE A 50 2.78 0.92 -2.62
C ILE A 50 4.20 1.35 -2.98
N LEU A 51 4.89 0.51 -3.75
CA LEU A 51 6.31 0.62 -4.06
C LEU A 51 6.48 0.55 -5.57
N ILE A 52 7.35 1.39 -6.11
CA ILE A 52 7.76 1.31 -7.52
C ILE A 52 9.12 0.64 -7.57
N LYS A 53 9.19 -0.53 -8.21
CA LYS A 53 10.44 -1.29 -8.41
C LYS A 53 10.62 -1.56 -9.89
N HIS A 54 11.76 -1.14 -10.47
CA HIS A 54 12.07 -1.35 -11.90
C HIS A 54 10.96 -0.89 -12.87
N GLY A 55 10.28 0.22 -12.57
CA GLY A 55 9.18 0.74 -13.40
C GLY A 55 7.86 -0.02 -13.24
N ARG A 56 7.74 -0.92 -12.25
CA ARG A 56 6.51 -1.66 -11.94
C ARG A 56 6.00 -1.32 -10.56
N VAL A 57 4.68 -1.35 -10.41
CA VAL A 57 4.00 -0.99 -9.16
C VAL A 57 3.64 -2.26 -8.38
N TYR A 58 4.18 -2.36 -7.17
CA TYR A 58 3.93 -3.45 -6.24
C TYR A 58 3.21 -2.95 -4.99
N MET A 59 2.38 -3.81 -4.42
CA MET A 59 1.78 -3.60 -3.12
C MET A 59 2.37 -4.60 -2.11
N LYS A 60 2.78 -4.05 -0.97
CA LYS A 60 3.22 -4.81 0.20
C LYS A 60 2.24 -4.58 1.33
N ASN A 61 1.80 -5.63 1.99
CA ASN A 61 0.96 -5.54 3.18
C ASN A 61 1.55 -6.44 4.26
N ASN A 62 1.57 -6.00 5.51
CA ASN A 62 2.06 -6.82 6.63
C ASN A 62 1.32 -8.15 6.81
N THR A 63 0.13 -8.30 6.22
CA THR A 63 -0.65 -9.55 6.24
C THR A 63 -0.24 -10.51 5.12
N LEU A 64 0.43 -10.01 4.08
CA LEU A 64 0.88 -10.79 2.92
C LEU A 64 2.38 -11.09 3.09
N GLY A 65 2.80 -12.30 2.72
CA GLY A 65 4.19 -12.73 2.84
C GLY A 65 5.11 -12.14 1.77
N GLU A 66 4.55 -11.78 0.62
CA GLU A 66 5.30 -11.36 -0.57
C GLU A 66 4.71 -10.06 -1.16
N ASP A 67 5.53 -9.35 -1.92
CA ASP A 67 5.11 -8.16 -2.66
C ASP A 67 4.31 -8.60 -3.89
N ILE A 68 3.07 -8.13 -4.03
CA ILE A 68 2.19 -8.54 -5.13
C ILE A 68 2.06 -7.39 -6.14
N PRO A 69 2.18 -7.66 -7.45
CA PRO A 69 1.89 -6.68 -8.50
C PRO A 69 0.51 -6.05 -8.33
N ILE A 70 0.41 -4.73 -8.48
CA ILE A 70 -0.87 -4.03 -8.28
C ILE A 70 -1.96 -4.52 -9.23
N ALA A 71 -1.60 -4.86 -10.47
CA ALA A 71 -2.54 -5.33 -11.48
C ALA A 71 -3.19 -6.67 -11.10
N ILE A 72 -2.45 -7.56 -10.42
CA ILE A 72 -3.01 -8.82 -9.91
C ILE A 72 -4.00 -8.56 -8.79
N ILE A 73 -3.71 -7.59 -7.92
CA ILE A 73 -4.63 -7.20 -6.83
C ILE A 73 -5.92 -6.64 -7.39
N PHE A 74 -5.86 -5.79 -8.43
CA PHE A 74 -7.06 -5.28 -9.09
C PHE A 74 -7.94 -6.41 -9.63
N LYS A 75 -7.35 -7.41 -10.31
CA LYS A 75 -8.09 -8.59 -10.79
C LYS A 75 -8.70 -9.39 -9.63
N ALA A 76 -7.94 -9.61 -8.55
CA ALA A 76 -8.46 -10.27 -7.34
C ALA A 76 -9.61 -9.49 -6.66
N MET A 77 -9.63 -8.17 -6.80
CA MET A 77 -10.71 -7.30 -6.32
C MET A 77 -11.91 -7.23 -7.27
N GLY A 78 -11.87 -7.91 -8.41
CA GLY A 78 -12.96 -7.97 -9.40
C GLY A 78 -12.82 -6.98 -10.57
N VAL A 79 -11.71 -6.22 -10.65
CA VAL A 79 -11.41 -5.36 -11.80
C VAL A 79 -10.62 -6.18 -12.83
N GLU A 80 -11.34 -6.90 -13.68
CA GLU A 80 -10.75 -7.84 -14.64
C GLU A 80 -10.24 -7.11 -15.90
N SER A 81 -10.93 -6.05 -16.31
CA SER A 81 -10.59 -5.25 -17.49
C SER A 81 -9.40 -4.32 -17.21
N ASP A 82 -8.33 -4.47 -17.99
CA ASP A 82 -7.16 -3.59 -17.90
C ASP A 82 -7.52 -2.14 -18.25
N GLN A 83 -8.53 -1.94 -19.12
CA GLN A 83 -9.05 -0.62 -19.45
C GLN A 83 -9.72 0.04 -18.24
N GLU A 84 -10.53 -0.69 -17.47
CA GLU A 84 -11.13 -0.16 -16.24
C GLU A 84 -10.05 0.16 -15.20
N MET A 85 -9.02 -0.69 -15.08
CA MET A 85 -7.91 -0.44 -14.17
C MET A 85 -7.19 0.87 -14.50
N VAL A 86 -6.86 1.10 -15.78
CA VAL A 86 -6.23 2.35 -16.22
C VAL A 86 -7.14 3.55 -15.94
N GLN A 87 -8.44 3.44 -16.24
CA GLN A 87 -9.39 4.52 -15.98
C GLN A 87 -9.53 4.86 -14.48
N LEU A 88 -9.44 3.86 -13.59
CA LEU A 88 -9.49 4.06 -12.14
C LEU A 88 -8.26 4.77 -11.59
N VAL A 89 -7.08 4.53 -12.17
CA VAL A 89 -5.83 5.16 -11.72
C VAL A 89 -5.66 6.55 -12.34
N GLY A 90 -5.85 6.68 -13.66
CA GLY A 90 -5.70 7.92 -14.41
C GLY A 90 -5.57 7.66 -15.91
N SER A 91 -6.24 8.48 -16.72
CA SER A 91 -6.26 8.34 -18.19
C SER A 91 -5.19 9.17 -18.89
N GLU A 92 -4.39 9.93 -18.14
CA GLU A 92 -3.32 10.74 -18.73
C GLU A 92 -2.18 9.86 -19.27
N PRO A 93 -1.58 10.24 -20.42
CA PRO A 93 -0.63 9.40 -21.13
C PRO A 93 0.60 9.02 -20.29
N TYR A 94 1.06 9.89 -19.40
CA TYR A 94 2.19 9.60 -18.50
C TYR A 94 1.85 8.56 -17.42
N VAL A 95 0.60 8.51 -16.95
CA VAL A 95 0.13 7.51 -15.98
C VAL A 95 -0.01 6.15 -16.66
N VAL A 96 -0.59 6.14 -17.87
CA VAL A 96 -0.76 4.91 -18.67
C VAL A 96 0.59 4.29 -19.00
N ASP A 97 1.57 5.10 -19.41
CA ASP A 97 2.93 4.63 -19.69
C ASP A 97 3.60 4.00 -18.46
N ALA A 98 3.47 4.63 -17.29
CA ALA A 98 3.99 4.10 -16.03
C ALA A 98 3.31 2.78 -15.60
N LEU A 99 2.02 2.59 -15.94
CA LEU A 99 1.27 1.38 -15.62
C LEU A 99 1.51 0.24 -16.61
N ALA A 100 1.96 0.54 -17.84
CA ALA A 100 2.07 -0.44 -18.93
C ALA A 100 2.85 -1.69 -18.52
N LEU A 101 4.03 -1.51 -17.89
CA LEU A 101 4.86 -2.63 -17.42
C LEU A 101 4.22 -3.47 -16.32
N SER A 102 3.29 -2.89 -15.55
CA SER A 102 2.58 -3.59 -14.47
C SER A 102 1.39 -4.40 -14.99
N LEU A 103 0.78 -3.98 -16.11
CA LEU A 103 -0.32 -4.68 -16.77
C LEU A 103 0.12 -5.97 -17.47
N GLU A 104 1.39 -6.07 -17.86
CA GLU A 104 1.94 -7.28 -18.47
C GLU A 104 2.14 -8.43 -17.47
N GLU A 105 2.36 -8.14 -16.18
CA GLU A 105 2.63 -9.17 -15.16
C GLU A 105 1.51 -10.20 -14.95
N PRO A 106 0.21 -9.82 -14.81
CA PRO A 106 -0.86 -10.80 -14.67
C PRO A 106 -0.96 -11.73 -15.89
N VAL A 107 -0.76 -11.21 -17.10
CA VAL A 107 -0.78 -12.01 -18.34
C VAL A 107 0.35 -13.04 -18.34
N ARG A 108 1.56 -12.65 -17.90
CA ARG A 108 2.70 -13.57 -17.78
C ARG A 108 2.50 -14.66 -16.73
N GLN A 109 1.70 -14.38 -15.70
CA GLN A 109 1.34 -15.32 -14.64
C GLN A 109 0.09 -16.17 -14.98
N GLY A 110 -0.58 -15.90 -16.12
CA GLY A 110 -1.81 -16.58 -16.51
C GLY A 110 -3.03 -16.20 -15.67
N ILE A 111 -3.00 -15.04 -15.01
CA ILE A 111 -4.08 -14.54 -14.14
C ILE A 111 -4.95 -13.58 -14.95
N HIS A 112 -6.14 -14.03 -15.33
CA HIS A 112 -7.08 -13.26 -16.15
C HIS A 112 -8.33 -12.83 -15.41
N THR A 113 -8.81 -13.66 -14.47
CA THR A 113 -10.10 -13.51 -13.80
C THR A 113 -9.95 -13.49 -12.28
N GLN A 114 -11.01 -13.07 -11.58
CA GLN A 114 -11.04 -13.07 -10.11
C GLN A 114 -11.04 -14.48 -9.52
N LEU A 115 -11.82 -15.37 -10.12
CA LEU A 115 -11.87 -16.80 -9.77
C LEU A 115 -11.14 -17.55 -10.87
N GLN A 116 -10.14 -18.34 -10.48
CA GLN A 116 -9.40 -19.21 -11.39
C GLN A 116 -10.25 -20.41 -11.82
#